data_AF-A0A1Y1JN43-F1
#
_entry.id   AF-A0A1Y1JN43-F1
#
_cell.length_a   1.000
_cell.length_b   1.000
_cell.length_c   1.000
_cell.angle_alpha   90.00
_cell.angle_beta   90.00
_cell.angle_gamma   90.00
#
_symmetry.space_group_name_H-M   'P 1'
#
loop_
_entity.id
_entity.type
_entity.pdbx_description
1 polymer ?
#
loop_
_entity_poly.entity_id
_entity_poly.type
_entity_poly.pdbx_seq_one_letter_code
_entity_poly.pdbx_strand_id
1 'polypeptide(L)'
;MSSSVESDKIYRHINLFDNYKQKIDEFQSKSDRGSEDSYCNKAKSSENINIQEFSTLCPQAISFLNDNTESGKDYAKDEACIYLYYWLYVELNNKNKAYSDIKKCYDGFLQAYKNLAVSTCEYYENNITELILKKIKDIYDMNKGIQNMEQKGESYCNDKCTCAKKCFDIYKTYMNECKSNNDNDFCNALENVRVKYNEKMSGQNCENDTPQAIHSLQPYSIRIPILFSIGIILSMCLFLFILYKYTPYDSFFRCARVRKKIKWNNVDNNGNILQLYEISNGNFNNNKCHILYNTS
;
A
#
# COMPACT_ATOMS: atom_id res chain seq x y z
N MET A 1 15.48 -6.95 -5.84
CA MET A 1 14.01 -7.12 -5.99
C MET A 1 13.32 -7.43 -4.65
N SER A 2 14.04 -7.52 -3.52
CA SER A 2 13.47 -7.71 -2.16
C SER A 2 13.23 -6.39 -1.39
N SER A 3 13.99 -5.32 -1.67
CA SER A 3 13.95 -4.08 -0.87
C SER A 3 12.60 -3.35 -0.85
N SER A 4 11.80 -3.44 -1.92
CA SER A 4 10.48 -2.78 -1.98
C SER A 4 9.38 -3.53 -1.21
N VAL A 5 9.59 -4.81 -0.86
CA VAL A 5 8.61 -5.61 -0.09
C VAL A 5 8.86 -5.45 1.41
N GLU A 6 10.11 -5.18 1.80
CA GLU A 6 10.51 -5.02 3.20
C GLU A 6 10.30 -3.60 3.71
N SER A 7 10.37 -2.56 2.85
CA SER A 7 10.00 -1.17 3.21
C SER A 7 8.51 -1.03 3.54
N ASP A 8 7.63 -1.72 2.80
CA ASP A 8 6.17 -1.67 2.96
C ASP A 8 5.70 -2.13 4.36
N LYS A 9 6.55 -2.86 5.09
CA LYS A 9 6.23 -3.39 6.42
C LYS A 9 6.41 -2.38 7.55
N ILE A 10 7.24 -1.34 7.37
CA ILE A 10 7.65 -0.43 8.46
C ILE A 10 6.45 0.26 9.12
N TYR A 11 5.53 0.79 8.31
CA TYR A 11 4.39 1.55 8.80
C TYR A 11 3.10 0.73 8.94
N ARG A 12 3.07 -0.49 8.38
CA ARG A 12 1.85 -1.29 8.22
C ARG A 12 1.26 -1.77 9.55
N HIS A 13 2.09 -2.04 10.54
CA HIS A 13 1.71 -2.73 11.78
C HIS A 13 1.87 -1.86 13.04
N ILE A 14 1.91 -0.54 12.89
CA ILE A 14 2.01 0.40 14.02
C ILE A 14 0.83 0.26 14.99
N ASN A 15 -0.32 -0.21 14.53
CA ASN A 15 -1.48 -0.49 15.38
C ASN A 15 -1.25 -1.62 16.40
N LEU A 16 -0.21 -2.45 16.25
CA LEU A 16 0.15 -3.51 17.18
C LEU A 16 1.09 -3.04 18.30
N PHE A 17 1.59 -1.81 18.23
CA PHE A 17 2.62 -1.31 19.15
C PHE A 17 2.16 -1.25 20.60
N ASP A 18 0.85 -1.09 20.85
CA ASP A 18 0.29 -1.18 22.20
C ASP A 18 0.44 -2.56 22.81
N ASN A 19 0.18 -3.61 22.03
CA ASN A 19 0.32 -4.99 22.49
C ASN A 19 1.79 -5.31 22.74
N TYR A 20 2.68 -4.86 21.85
CA TYR A 20 4.12 -5.05 22.05
C TYR A 20 4.65 -4.24 23.25
N LYS A 21 4.09 -3.05 23.51
CA LYS A 21 4.39 -2.27 24.71
C LYS A 21 4.03 -3.01 25.98
N GLN A 22 2.80 -3.53 26.05
CA GLN A 22 2.38 -4.32 27.20
C GLN A 22 3.32 -5.51 27.43
N LYS A 23 3.67 -6.24 26.36
CA LYS A 23 4.59 -7.38 26.45
C LYS A 23 5.98 -6.98 26.94
N ILE A 24 6.56 -5.90 26.42
CA ILE A 24 7.92 -5.50 26.83
C ILE A 24 7.95 -5.01 28.28
N ASP A 25 6.90 -4.30 28.71
CA ASP A 25 6.73 -3.82 30.09
C ASP A 25 6.59 -4.99 31.08
N GLU A 26 5.98 -6.11 30.69
CA GLU A 26 5.91 -7.33 31.51
C GLU A 26 7.31 -7.89 31.85
N PHE A 27 8.28 -7.80 30.93
CA PHE A 27 9.65 -8.24 31.18
C PHE A 27 10.42 -7.32 32.14
N GLN A 28 9.99 -6.07 32.32
CA GLN A 28 10.59 -5.15 33.30
C GLN A 28 10.53 -5.71 34.73
N SER A 29 9.47 -6.46 35.05
CA SER A 29 9.18 -6.99 36.39
C SER A 29 9.90 -8.30 36.75
N LYS A 30 10.50 -9.00 35.78
CA LYS A 30 11.15 -10.30 36.01
C LYS A 30 12.53 -10.11 36.64
N SER A 31 12.69 -10.62 37.87
CA SER A 31 13.93 -10.55 38.67
C SER A 31 14.99 -11.57 38.28
N ASP A 32 14.62 -12.64 37.57
CA ASP A 32 15.53 -13.73 37.21
C ASP A 32 15.77 -13.70 35.68
N ARG A 33 16.92 -13.14 35.27
CA ARG A 33 17.30 -12.89 33.86
C ARG A 33 18.66 -13.49 33.51
N GLY A 34 19.08 -14.52 34.24
CA GLY A 34 20.47 -14.98 34.27
C GLY A 34 21.09 -15.26 32.89
N SER A 35 20.35 -15.86 31.97
CA SER A 35 20.81 -16.09 30.59
C SER A 35 20.93 -14.82 29.77
N GLU A 36 19.90 -13.97 29.78
CA GLU A 36 19.83 -12.73 29.02
C GLU A 36 20.90 -11.74 29.47
N ASP A 37 21.11 -11.60 30.79
CA ASP A 37 22.17 -10.75 31.34
C ASP A 37 23.56 -11.18 30.85
N SER A 38 23.81 -12.49 30.76
CA SER A 38 25.07 -13.04 30.24
C SER A 38 25.30 -12.65 28.78
N TYR A 39 24.29 -12.84 27.91
CA TYR A 39 24.37 -12.45 26.50
C TYR A 39 24.56 -10.94 26.33
N CYS A 40 23.84 -10.14 27.13
CA CYS A 40 23.96 -8.68 27.13
C CYS A 40 25.35 -8.21 27.58
N ASN A 41 25.93 -8.81 28.62
CA ASN A 41 27.29 -8.46 29.08
C ASN A 41 28.37 -8.81 28.06
N LYS A 42 28.21 -9.93 27.35
CA LYS A 42 29.09 -10.31 26.24
C LYS A 42 29.02 -9.28 25.11
N ALA A 43 27.81 -8.90 24.66
CA ALA A 43 27.62 -7.90 23.61
C ALA A 43 28.12 -6.51 24.02
N LYS A 44 27.85 -6.09 25.27
CA LYS A 44 28.34 -4.83 25.83
C LYS A 44 29.86 -4.73 25.74
N SER A 45 30.55 -5.84 26.01
CA SER A 45 32.01 -5.91 25.98
C SER A 45 32.57 -5.97 24.56
N SER A 46 31.97 -6.76 23.65
CA SER A 46 32.45 -6.88 22.26
C SER A 46 32.27 -5.59 21.47
N GLU A 47 31.13 -4.93 21.63
CA GLU A 47 30.77 -3.70 20.90
C GLU A 47 31.19 -2.41 21.65
N ASN A 48 31.85 -2.58 22.80
CA ASN A 48 32.35 -1.48 23.64
C ASN A 48 31.23 -0.46 23.97
N ILE A 49 30.06 -0.96 24.42
CA ILE A 49 28.85 -0.16 24.66
C ILE A 49 28.93 0.49 26.04
N ASN A 50 29.31 1.76 26.06
CA ASN A 50 29.40 2.57 27.28
C ASN A 50 28.13 3.43 27.50
N ILE A 51 26.97 2.79 27.45
CA ILE A 51 25.66 3.44 27.64
C ILE A 51 25.03 2.84 28.89
N GLN A 52 24.77 3.69 29.89
CA GLN A 52 24.33 3.27 31.23
C GLN A 52 23.05 2.43 31.16
N GLU A 53 22.10 2.84 30.32
CA GLU A 53 20.78 2.22 30.17
C GLU A 53 20.83 0.85 29.49
N PHE A 54 21.91 0.54 28.75
CA PHE A 54 22.03 -0.70 28.00
C PHE A 54 21.87 -1.92 28.90
N SER A 55 22.54 -1.93 30.06
CA SER A 55 22.50 -3.05 30.99
C SER A 55 21.10 -3.31 31.56
N THR A 56 20.24 -2.30 31.62
CA THR A 56 18.86 -2.44 32.12
C THR A 56 17.87 -2.81 31.01
N LEU A 57 18.10 -2.31 29.79
CA LEU A 57 17.19 -2.45 28.66
C LEU A 57 17.47 -3.71 27.83
N CYS A 58 18.74 -4.11 27.70
CA CYS A 58 19.13 -5.25 26.87
C CYS A 58 18.41 -6.55 27.28
N PRO A 59 18.34 -6.95 28.56
CA PRO A 59 17.67 -8.19 28.91
C PRO A 59 16.18 -8.19 28.52
N GLN A 60 15.50 -7.05 28.66
CA GLN A 60 14.09 -6.88 28.25
C GLN A 60 13.95 -7.03 26.73
N ALA A 61 14.87 -6.43 25.97
CA ALA A 61 14.91 -6.55 24.52
C ALA A 61 15.11 -8.00 24.07
N ILE A 62 15.99 -8.75 24.72
CA ILE A 62 16.24 -10.15 24.40
C ILE A 62 15.01 -11.02 24.70
N SER A 63 14.40 -10.88 25.88
CA SER A 63 13.20 -11.64 26.23
C SER A 63 12.03 -11.30 25.30
N PHE A 64 11.87 -10.02 24.92
CA PHE A 64 10.87 -9.59 23.95
C PHE A 64 11.09 -10.21 22.57
N LEU A 65 12.32 -10.19 22.05
CA LEU A 65 12.63 -10.84 20.77
C LEU A 65 12.39 -12.34 20.84
N ASN A 66 12.79 -13.01 21.93
CA ASN A 66 12.60 -14.45 22.08
C ASN A 66 11.11 -14.84 22.06
N ASP A 67 10.27 -14.14 22.82
CA ASP A 67 8.81 -14.39 22.88
C ASP A 67 8.12 -14.24 21.50
N ASN A 68 8.55 -13.26 20.71
CA ASN A 68 7.86 -12.92 19.45
C ASN A 68 8.45 -13.64 18.23
N THR A 69 9.58 -14.32 18.37
CA THR A 69 10.26 -15.05 17.27
C THR A 69 10.05 -16.56 17.29
N GLU A 70 9.69 -17.14 18.45
CA GLU A 70 9.36 -18.57 18.60
C GLU A 70 8.05 -18.98 17.88
N SER A 71 7.19 -18.02 17.53
CA SER A 71 5.87 -18.27 16.92
C SER A 71 5.88 -18.77 15.46
N GLY A 72 7.05 -18.93 14.84
CA GLY A 72 7.22 -19.60 13.54
C GLY A 72 6.71 -18.84 12.30
N LYS A 73 6.22 -17.60 12.44
CA LYS A 73 5.76 -16.76 11.31
C LYS A 73 6.75 -15.64 11.05
N ASP A 74 7.28 -15.54 9.83
CA ASP A 74 8.28 -14.54 9.45
C ASP A 74 7.81 -13.08 9.67
N TYR A 75 6.53 -12.79 9.40
CA TYR A 75 5.96 -11.43 9.61
C TYR A 75 5.98 -10.98 11.07
N ALA A 76 5.80 -11.88 12.04
CA ALA A 76 5.82 -11.53 13.46
C ALA A 76 7.23 -11.13 13.93
N LYS A 77 8.26 -11.60 13.23
CA LYS A 77 9.66 -11.27 13.54
C LYS A 77 10.01 -9.86 13.08
N ASP A 78 9.60 -9.50 11.87
CA ASP A 78 9.82 -8.16 11.29
C ASP A 78 9.20 -7.06 12.17
N GLU A 79 7.95 -7.25 12.57
CA GLU A 79 7.21 -6.33 13.43
C GLU A 79 7.89 -6.16 14.80
N ALA A 80 8.38 -7.25 15.39
CA ALA A 80 9.13 -7.21 16.65
C ALA A 80 10.43 -6.42 16.50
N CYS A 81 11.18 -6.60 15.41
CA CYS A 81 12.41 -5.85 15.16
C CYS A 81 12.15 -4.33 15.02
N ILE A 82 11.12 -3.96 14.24
CA ILE A 82 10.72 -2.55 14.04
C ILE A 82 10.26 -1.95 15.36
N TYR A 83 9.38 -2.64 16.08
CA TYR A 83 8.86 -2.17 17.36
C TYR A 83 9.98 -2.00 18.38
N LEU A 84 10.91 -2.95 18.48
CA LEU A 84 12.02 -2.87 19.44
C LEU A 84 12.88 -1.63 19.18
N TYR A 85 13.17 -1.32 17.92
CA TYR A 85 13.96 -0.13 17.57
C TYR A 85 13.20 1.15 17.92
N TYR A 86 11.89 1.19 17.61
CA TYR A 86 11.01 2.29 18.00
C TYR A 86 10.95 2.49 19.52
N TRP A 87 10.75 1.40 20.28
CA TRP A 87 10.69 1.44 21.75
C TRP A 87 11.99 1.98 22.33
N LEU A 88 13.14 1.46 21.88
CA LEU A 88 14.45 1.93 22.32
C LEU A 88 14.68 3.41 21.98
N TYR A 89 14.24 3.83 20.79
CA TYR A 89 14.28 5.22 20.38
C TYR A 89 13.49 6.11 21.35
N VAL A 90 12.26 5.75 21.70
CA VAL A 90 11.45 6.51 22.67
C VAL A 90 12.11 6.54 24.05
N GLU A 91 12.54 5.40 24.58
CA GLU A 91 13.16 5.28 25.91
C GLU A 91 14.41 6.13 26.07
N LEU A 92 15.32 6.08 25.09
CA LEU A 92 16.60 6.77 25.16
C LEU A 92 16.50 8.24 24.71
N ASN A 93 15.61 8.57 23.77
CA ASN A 93 15.38 9.96 23.38
C ASN A 93 14.76 10.77 24.53
N ASN A 94 13.88 10.17 25.33
CA ASN A 94 13.37 10.78 26.57
C ASN A 94 14.46 11.06 27.61
N LYS A 95 15.62 10.40 27.49
CA LYS A 95 16.81 10.59 28.32
C LYS A 95 17.87 11.46 27.61
N ASN A 96 17.51 12.14 26.53
CA ASN A 96 18.37 13.01 25.73
C ASN A 96 19.62 12.30 25.16
N LYS A 97 19.53 11.01 24.82
CA LYS A 97 20.62 10.31 24.14
C LYS A 97 20.66 10.65 22.66
N ALA A 98 21.87 10.75 22.11
CA ALA A 98 22.05 10.96 20.69
C ALA A 98 21.62 9.70 19.90
N TYR A 99 21.11 9.88 18.68
CA TYR A 99 20.71 8.74 17.84
C TYR A 99 21.84 7.72 17.60
N SER A 100 23.09 8.16 17.55
CA SER A 100 24.25 7.26 17.48
C SER A 100 24.33 6.28 18.66
N ASP A 101 24.00 6.73 19.86
CA ASP A 101 23.96 5.89 21.06
C ASP A 101 22.76 4.94 21.01
N ILE A 102 21.61 5.43 20.55
CA ILE A 102 20.41 4.62 20.35
C ILE A 102 20.68 3.49 19.37
N LYS A 103 21.29 3.80 18.21
CA LYS A 103 21.69 2.80 17.22
C LYS A 103 22.71 1.81 17.81
N LYS A 104 23.72 2.30 18.52
CA LYS A 104 24.71 1.43 19.19
C LYS A 104 24.07 0.46 20.19
N CYS A 105 23.08 0.90 20.95
CA CYS A 105 22.30 0.03 21.83
C CYS A 105 21.50 -1.01 21.03
N TYR A 106 20.83 -0.60 19.95
CA TYR A 106 20.06 -1.51 19.11
C TYR A 106 20.94 -2.61 18.50
N ASP A 107 22.05 -2.22 17.88
CA ASP A 107 23.03 -3.14 17.30
C ASP A 107 23.56 -4.11 18.39
N GLY A 108 23.80 -3.60 19.60
CA GLY A 108 24.17 -4.39 20.77
C GLY A 108 23.09 -5.39 21.22
N PHE A 109 21.81 -5.03 21.16
CA PHE A 109 20.70 -5.96 21.45
C PHE A 109 20.65 -7.08 20.41
N LEU A 110 20.79 -6.75 19.12
CA LEU A 110 20.82 -7.74 18.06
C LEU A 110 22.02 -8.67 18.21
N GLN A 111 23.18 -8.14 18.60
CA GLN A 111 24.38 -8.94 18.85
C GLN A 111 24.20 -9.88 20.06
N ALA A 112 23.59 -9.42 21.14
CA ALA A 112 23.24 -10.28 22.27
C ALA A 112 22.25 -11.38 21.82
N TYR A 113 21.23 -11.04 21.05
CA TYR A 113 20.23 -11.97 20.55
C TYR A 113 20.79 -13.03 19.59
N LYS A 114 21.77 -12.66 18.74
CA LYS A 114 22.49 -13.61 17.86
C LYS A 114 23.18 -14.75 18.62
N ASN A 115 23.52 -14.55 19.90
CA ASN A 115 24.08 -15.61 20.75
C ASN A 115 23.01 -16.58 21.28
N LEU A 116 21.73 -16.24 21.14
CA LEU A 116 20.58 -17.03 21.58
C LEU A 116 19.86 -17.71 20.40
N ALA A 117 19.58 -16.96 19.33
CA ALA A 117 18.83 -17.42 18.17
C ALA A 117 19.25 -16.69 16.88
N VAL A 118 18.84 -17.23 15.72
CA VAL A 118 19.08 -16.59 14.42
C VAL A 118 18.20 -15.33 14.32
N SER A 119 18.84 -14.15 14.29
CA SER A 119 18.15 -12.87 14.17
C SER A 119 17.71 -12.60 12.73
N THR A 120 16.47 -12.15 12.54
CA THR A 120 15.93 -11.69 11.24
C THR A 120 15.88 -10.17 11.12
N CYS A 121 16.48 -9.42 12.06
CA CYS A 121 16.37 -7.96 12.10
C CYS A 121 17.35 -7.21 11.17
N GLU A 122 18.20 -7.91 10.42
CA GLU A 122 19.30 -7.33 9.64
C GLU A 122 18.84 -6.25 8.63
N TYR A 123 17.68 -6.45 7.99
CA TYR A 123 17.13 -5.43 7.10
C TYR A 123 16.82 -4.14 7.87
N TYR A 124 16.15 -4.25 9.02
CA TYR A 124 15.70 -3.11 9.81
C TYR A 124 16.86 -2.40 10.52
N GLU A 125 17.88 -3.14 10.97
CA GLU A 125 19.14 -2.62 11.51
C GLU A 125 19.82 -1.61 10.58
N ASN A 126 19.77 -1.88 9.28
CA ASN A 126 20.47 -1.11 8.24
C ASN A 126 19.58 -0.06 7.57
N ASN A 127 18.26 -0.27 7.52
CA ASN A 127 17.34 0.59 6.75
C ASN A 127 16.48 1.52 7.62
N ILE A 128 16.39 1.31 8.94
CA ILE A 128 15.67 2.22 9.83
C ILE A 128 16.61 3.34 10.30
N THR A 129 16.34 4.56 9.84
CA THR A 129 17.03 5.79 10.22
C THR A 129 16.31 6.53 11.35
N GLU A 130 16.96 7.53 11.95
CA GLU A 130 16.33 8.44 12.91
C GLU A 130 15.07 9.10 12.33
N LEU A 131 15.11 9.51 11.06
CA LEU A 131 13.98 10.11 10.37
C LEU A 131 12.80 9.13 10.27
N ILE A 132 13.08 7.87 9.98
CA ILE A 132 12.06 6.81 9.92
C ILE A 132 11.45 6.57 11.31
N LEU A 133 12.27 6.49 12.36
CA LEU A 133 11.80 6.33 13.75
C LEU A 133 10.91 7.50 14.19
N LYS A 134 11.29 8.73 13.84
CA LYS A 134 10.47 9.92 14.09
C LYS A 134 9.12 9.84 13.37
N LYS A 135 9.10 9.43 12.10
CA LYS A 135 7.87 9.22 11.34
C LYS A 135 6.98 8.12 11.95
N ILE A 136 7.58 7.01 12.38
CA ILE A 136 6.86 5.93 13.09
C ILE A 136 6.21 6.49 14.35
N LYS A 137 6.97 7.25 15.15
CA LYS A 137 6.49 7.90 16.37
C LYS A 137 5.32 8.84 16.07
N ASP A 138 5.44 9.69 15.06
CA ASP A 138 4.39 10.63 14.68
C ASP A 138 3.10 9.90 14.25
N ILE A 139 3.20 8.83 13.46
CA ILE A 139 2.03 8.00 13.08
C ILE A 139 1.41 7.33 14.31
N TYR A 140 2.23 6.78 15.20
CA TYR A 140 1.76 6.16 16.43
C TYR A 140 1.03 7.16 17.33
N ASP A 141 1.63 8.32 17.57
CA ASP A 141 1.08 9.42 18.37
C ASP A 141 -0.22 9.96 17.79
N MET A 142 -0.32 10.09 16.46
CA MET A 142 -1.57 10.48 15.80
C MET A 142 -2.68 9.44 16.02
N ASN A 143 -2.38 8.14 15.88
CA ASN A 143 -3.35 7.08 16.14
C ASN A 143 -3.80 7.06 17.61
N LYS A 144 -2.87 7.28 18.56
CA LYS A 144 -3.20 7.44 19.98
C LYS A 144 -4.09 8.64 20.25
N GLY A 145 -3.76 9.79 19.65
CA GLY A 145 -4.60 10.98 19.72
C GLY A 145 -6.03 10.72 19.23
N ILE A 146 -6.18 10.01 18.11
CA ILE A 146 -7.50 9.63 17.55
C ILE A 146 -8.27 8.69 18.48
N GLN A 147 -7.63 7.65 19.01
CA GLN A 147 -8.27 6.75 19.98
C GLN A 147 -8.77 7.51 21.22
N ASN A 148 -7.98 8.47 21.70
CA ASN A 148 -8.31 9.28 22.87
C ASN A 148 -9.44 10.29 22.62
N MET A 149 -9.81 10.57 21.36
CA MET A 149 -11.01 11.36 21.05
C MET A 149 -12.31 10.64 21.47
N GLU A 150 -12.24 9.33 21.68
CA GLU A 150 -13.38 8.47 22.03
C GLU A 150 -13.46 8.18 23.54
N GLN A 151 -12.35 8.28 24.27
CA GLN A 151 -12.23 7.80 25.65
C GLN A 151 -12.05 8.96 26.64
N LYS A 152 -12.82 8.96 27.73
CA LYS A 152 -12.58 9.81 28.91
C LYS A 152 -11.62 9.08 29.85
N GLY A 153 -10.32 9.07 29.54
CA GLY A 153 -9.28 8.38 30.34
C GLY A 153 -7.96 9.16 30.41
N GLU A 154 -6.92 8.59 31.03
CA GLU A 154 -5.57 9.18 31.02
C GLU A 154 -5.10 9.39 29.59
N SER A 155 -4.93 10.65 29.21
CA SER A 155 -4.92 11.00 27.81
C SER A 155 -3.62 11.65 27.34
N TYR A 156 -3.16 11.22 26.16
CA TYR A 156 -2.19 11.89 25.30
C TYR A 156 -2.52 13.39 25.05
N CYS A 157 -3.78 13.78 25.24
CA CYS A 157 -4.32 15.12 25.02
C CYS A 157 -5.57 15.37 25.87
N ASN A 158 -5.67 16.55 26.49
CA ASN A 158 -6.65 16.81 27.55
C ASN A 158 -8.13 16.74 27.11
N ASP A 159 -8.39 16.96 25.82
CA ASP A 159 -9.72 16.93 25.23
C ASP A 159 -9.65 16.59 23.73
N LYS A 160 -10.81 16.21 23.17
CA LYS A 160 -10.96 15.82 21.77
C LYS A 160 -10.40 16.85 20.78
N CYS A 161 -10.64 18.14 21.00
CA CYS A 161 -10.19 19.19 20.10
C CYS A 161 -8.68 19.39 20.18
N THR A 162 -8.09 19.30 21.37
CA THR A 162 -6.64 19.28 21.54
C THR A 162 -6.01 18.06 20.83
N CYS A 163 -6.64 16.88 20.91
CA CYS A 163 -6.18 15.70 20.17
C CYS A 163 -6.24 15.92 18.66
N ALA A 164 -7.35 16.47 18.17
CA ALA A 164 -7.55 16.70 16.75
C ALA A 164 -6.55 17.73 16.21
N LYS A 165 -6.31 18.80 16.96
CA LYS A 165 -5.30 19.80 16.62
C LYS A 165 -3.90 19.21 16.51
N LYS A 166 -3.45 18.47 17.53
CA LYS A 166 -2.14 17.78 17.49
C LYS A 166 -2.02 16.85 16.28
N CYS A 167 -3.07 16.07 15.99
CA CYS A 167 -3.09 15.18 14.84
C CYS A 167 -2.98 15.95 13.52
N PHE A 168 -3.73 17.04 13.38
CA PHE A 168 -3.71 17.88 12.18
C PHE A 168 -2.37 18.60 12.00
N ASP A 169 -1.77 19.11 13.07
CA ASP A 169 -0.47 19.78 13.03
C ASP A 169 0.63 18.84 12.53
N ILE A 170 0.65 17.59 13.03
CA ILE A 170 1.56 16.55 12.52
C ILE A 170 1.24 16.20 11.07
N TYR A 171 -0.03 16.08 10.68
CA TYR A 171 -0.39 15.81 9.29
C TYR A 171 0.14 16.91 8.35
N LYS A 172 0.07 18.17 8.78
CA LYS A 172 0.49 19.33 7.99
C LYS A 172 2.00 19.40 7.77
N THR A 173 2.82 18.95 8.73
CA THR A 173 4.30 18.98 8.57
C THR A 173 4.76 18.09 7.41
N TYR A 174 4.06 16.99 7.15
CA TYR A 174 4.39 16.04 6.09
C TYR A 174 3.72 16.32 4.74
N MET A 175 2.96 17.42 4.65
CA MET A 175 2.18 17.75 3.44
C MET A 175 3.04 17.85 2.18
N ASN A 176 4.16 18.56 2.25
CA ASN A 176 5.00 18.80 1.08
C ASN A 176 5.73 17.52 0.64
N GLU A 177 6.16 16.71 1.60
CA GLU A 177 6.84 15.44 1.34
C GLU A 177 5.92 14.43 0.64
N CYS A 178 4.66 14.34 1.07
CA CYS A 178 3.69 13.47 0.43
C CYS A 178 3.22 13.98 -0.94
N LYS A 179 3.18 15.31 -1.13
CA LYS A 179 2.90 15.90 -2.45
C LYS A 179 4.01 15.62 -3.47
N SER A 180 5.27 15.61 -3.05
CA SER A 180 6.39 15.28 -3.93
C SER A 180 6.56 13.77 -4.14
N ASN A 181 5.75 12.94 -3.46
CA ASN A 181 5.73 11.49 -3.57
C ASN A 181 7.10 10.84 -3.25
N ASN A 182 7.78 11.39 -2.23
CA ASN A 182 9.12 10.96 -1.84
C ASN A 182 9.13 9.65 -1.04
N ASP A 183 8.07 9.38 -0.27
CA ASP A 183 7.95 8.23 0.64
C ASP A 183 6.53 7.68 0.59
N ASN A 184 6.26 6.81 -0.39
CA ASN A 184 4.92 6.28 -0.63
C ASN A 184 4.37 5.51 0.58
N ASP A 185 5.22 4.72 1.23
CA ASP A 185 4.81 3.83 2.31
C ASP A 185 4.38 4.64 3.53
N PHE A 186 5.17 5.66 3.89
CA PHE A 186 4.81 6.62 4.92
C PHE A 186 3.53 7.40 4.57
N CYS A 187 3.42 7.90 3.34
CA CYS A 187 2.27 8.69 2.91
C CYS A 187 0.98 7.85 2.83
N ASN A 188 1.07 6.55 2.53
CA ASN A 188 -0.05 5.62 2.65
C ASN A 188 -0.48 5.44 4.11
N ALA A 189 0.47 5.31 5.04
CA ALA A 189 0.16 5.24 6.46
C ALA A 189 -0.48 6.55 6.97
N LEU A 190 -0.01 7.70 6.50
CA LEU A 190 -0.57 9.00 6.81
C LEU A 190 -1.99 9.18 6.25
N GLU A 191 -2.25 8.63 5.06
CA GLU A 191 -3.59 8.61 4.46
C GLU A 191 -4.56 7.73 5.28
N ASN A 192 -4.11 6.61 5.83
CA ASN A 192 -4.91 5.80 6.75
C ASN A 192 -5.26 6.56 8.04
N VAL A 193 -4.32 7.36 8.57
CA VAL A 193 -4.58 8.25 9.71
C VAL A 193 -5.63 9.30 9.35
N ARG A 194 -5.55 9.91 8.16
CA ARG A 194 -6.51 10.89 7.66
C ARG A 194 -7.94 10.35 7.63
N VAL A 195 -8.12 9.12 7.13
CA VAL A 195 -9.45 8.47 7.07
C VAL A 195 -10.04 8.37 8.47
N LYS A 196 -9.29 7.83 9.43
CA LYS A 196 -9.73 7.72 10.83
C LYS A 196 -10.02 9.07 11.47
N TYR A 197 -9.18 10.07 11.23
CA TYR A 197 -9.39 11.43 11.72
C TYR A 197 -10.74 11.99 11.22
N ASN A 198 -10.98 11.91 9.91
CA ASN A 198 -12.20 12.44 9.29
C ASN A 198 -13.46 11.75 9.80
N GLU A 199 -13.41 10.43 10.02
CA GLU A 199 -14.50 9.70 10.63
C GLU A 199 -14.84 10.23 12.04
N LYS A 200 -13.83 10.58 12.84
CA LYS A 200 -14.03 11.07 14.22
C LYS A 200 -14.38 12.55 14.31
N MET A 201 -13.98 13.35 13.32
CA MET A 201 -14.20 14.79 13.27
C MET A 201 -15.42 15.21 12.43
N SER A 202 -16.05 14.27 11.72
CA SER A 202 -17.29 14.52 10.97
C SER A 202 -18.38 15.13 11.86
N GLY A 203 -18.85 16.32 11.47
CA GLY A 203 -19.90 17.06 12.19
C GLY A 203 -19.50 17.59 13.57
N GLN A 204 -18.20 17.60 13.88
CA GLN A 204 -17.68 18.10 15.15
C GLN A 204 -17.12 19.51 14.98
N ASN A 205 -17.33 20.38 15.96
CA ASN A 205 -16.76 21.73 15.95
C ASN A 205 -15.67 21.84 17.00
N CYS A 206 -14.48 22.20 16.55
CA CYS A 206 -13.37 22.57 17.40
C CYS A 206 -12.97 24.01 17.08
N GLU A 207 -12.70 24.80 18.12
CA GLU A 207 -12.13 26.14 17.97
C GLU A 207 -10.64 26.04 17.54
N ASN A 208 -10.04 27.15 17.09
CA ASN A 208 -8.61 27.28 16.77
C ASN A 208 -8.09 26.52 15.53
N ASP A 209 -8.74 26.69 14.39
CA ASP A 209 -8.32 26.24 13.05
C ASP A 209 -8.17 24.72 12.87
N THR A 210 -8.83 23.94 13.72
CA THR A 210 -8.82 22.47 13.60
C THR A 210 -9.91 22.03 12.60
N PRO A 211 -9.55 21.43 11.45
CA PRO A 211 -10.52 21.14 10.41
C PRO A 211 -11.41 19.95 10.80
N GLN A 212 -12.68 20.01 10.43
CA GLN A 212 -13.60 18.88 10.55
C GLN A 212 -13.24 17.73 9.60
N ALA A 213 -12.57 18.07 8.50
CA ALA A 213 -12.12 17.12 7.49
C ALA A 213 -10.80 17.58 6.88
N ILE A 214 -9.89 16.62 6.73
CA ILE A 214 -8.59 16.77 6.09
C ILE A 214 -8.68 16.18 4.67
N HIS A 215 -8.17 16.92 3.69
CA HIS A 215 -8.08 16.47 2.30
C HIS A 215 -6.90 15.54 2.08
N SER A 216 -7.06 14.58 1.16
CA SER A 216 -5.96 13.68 0.79
C SER A 216 -4.80 14.46 0.17
N LEU A 217 -3.59 14.05 0.53
CA LEU A 217 -2.34 14.63 0.03
C LEU A 217 -1.74 13.86 -1.15
N GLN A 218 -2.29 12.68 -1.44
CA GLN A 218 -1.78 11.85 -2.51
C GLN A 218 -2.09 12.53 -3.85
N PRO A 219 -1.07 12.75 -4.70
CA PRO A 219 -1.34 13.16 -6.07
C PRO A 219 -2.21 12.07 -6.70
N TYR A 220 -3.26 12.48 -7.41
CA TYR A 220 -4.13 11.58 -8.13
C TYR A 220 -3.29 10.60 -8.98
N SER A 221 -3.22 9.34 -8.55
CA SER A 221 -2.42 8.32 -9.22
C SER A 221 -3.02 8.07 -10.59
N ILE A 222 -2.42 8.64 -11.64
CA ILE A 222 -2.88 8.50 -13.05
C ILE A 222 -2.89 7.02 -13.48
N ARG A 223 -2.17 6.14 -12.77
CA ARG A 223 -2.13 4.70 -13.05
C ARG A 223 -3.50 4.04 -12.94
N ILE A 224 -4.29 4.37 -11.91
CA ILE A 224 -5.62 3.80 -11.66
C ILE A 224 -6.62 4.17 -12.77
N PRO A 225 -6.82 5.44 -13.15
CA PRO A 225 -7.69 5.81 -14.26
C PRO A 225 -7.13 5.35 -15.62
N ILE A 226 -5.81 5.22 -15.81
CA ILE A 226 -5.26 4.59 -17.03
C ILE A 226 -5.69 3.12 -17.13
N LEU A 227 -5.54 2.34 -16.05
CA LEU A 227 -5.98 0.94 -16.01
C LEU A 227 -7.49 0.82 -16.25
N PHE A 228 -8.29 1.68 -15.63
CA PHE A 228 -9.72 1.75 -15.87
C PHE A 228 -10.05 2.12 -17.33
N SER A 229 -9.36 3.11 -17.89
CA SER A 229 -9.55 3.55 -19.28
C SER A 229 -9.20 2.44 -20.27
N ILE A 230 -8.08 1.74 -20.05
CA ILE A 230 -7.68 0.58 -20.86
C ILE A 230 -8.73 -0.52 -20.77
N GLY A 231 -9.23 -0.82 -19.56
CA GLY A 231 -10.29 -1.80 -19.35
C GLY A 231 -11.59 -1.45 -20.10
N ILE A 232 -11.99 -0.19 -20.08
CA ILE A 232 -13.17 0.32 -20.81
C ILE A 232 -12.97 0.16 -22.32
N ILE A 233 -11.81 0.54 -22.85
CA ILE A 233 -11.49 0.42 -24.29
C ILE A 233 -11.52 -1.05 -24.72
N LEU A 234 -10.87 -1.94 -23.97
CA LEU A 234 -10.84 -3.38 -24.27
C LEU A 234 -12.25 -3.99 -24.24
N SER A 235 -13.06 -3.62 -23.24
CA SER A 235 -14.46 -4.04 -23.14
C SER A 235 -15.28 -3.59 -24.35
N MET A 236 -15.14 -2.32 -24.76
CA MET A 236 -15.80 -1.80 -25.96
C MET A 236 -15.35 -2.54 -27.23
N CYS A 237 -14.05 -2.80 -27.41
CA CYS A 237 -13.53 -3.56 -28.54
C CYS A 237 -14.09 -4.99 -28.57
N LEU A 238 -14.16 -5.67 -27.42
CA LEU A 238 -14.76 -7.00 -27.30
C LEU A 238 -16.25 -6.98 -27.65
N PHE A 239 -16.98 -6.00 -27.14
CA PHE A 239 -18.41 -5.84 -27.45
C PHE A 239 -18.64 -5.62 -28.94
N LEU A 240 -17.85 -4.75 -29.59
CA LEU A 240 -17.88 -4.53 -31.03
C LEU A 240 -17.51 -5.80 -31.83
N PHE A 241 -16.54 -6.58 -31.38
CA PHE A 241 -16.15 -7.84 -32.01
C PHE A 241 -17.29 -8.87 -31.94
N ILE A 242 -17.95 -8.98 -30.79
CA ILE A 242 -19.13 -9.84 -30.61
C ILE A 242 -20.26 -9.37 -31.52
N LEU A 243 -20.58 -8.07 -31.53
CA LEU A 243 -21.56 -7.52 -32.46
C LEU A 243 -21.18 -7.80 -33.91
N TYR A 244 -19.93 -7.61 -34.32
CA TYR A 244 -19.49 -7.90 -35.68
C TYR A 244 -19.66 -9.38 -36.05
N LYS A 245 -19.37 -10.30 -35.12
CA LYS A 245 -19.48 -11.74 -35.33
C LYS A 245 -20.93 -12.24 -35.35
N TYR A 246 -21.80 -11.66 -34.53
CA TYR A 246 -23.17 -12.16 -34.31
C TYR A 246 -24.28 -11.28 -34.92
N THR A 247 -23.95 -10.09 -35.45
CA THR A 247 -24.88 -9.27 -36.22
C THR A 247 -24.73 -9.63 -37.71
N PRO A 248 -25.81 -10.01 -38.43
CA PRO A 248 -25.72 -10.55 -39.79
C PRO A 248 -25.56 -9.43 -40.84
N TYR A 249 -24.53 -8.59 -40.72
CA TYR A 249 -24.13 -7.65 -41.76
C TYR A 249 -23.50 -8.34 -42.98
N ASP A 250 -23.18 -9.63 -42.87
CA ASP A 250 -22.71 -10.45 -43.99
C ASP A 250 -23.71 -10.44 -45.15
N SER A 251 -25.02 -10.38 -44.85
CA SER A 251 -26.06 -10.21 -45.88
C SER A 251 -25.99 -8.85 -46.60
N PHE A 252 -25.71 -7.76 -45.88
CA PHE A 252 -25.74 -6.40 -46.41
C PHE A 252 -24.50 -6.09 -47.27
N PHE A 253 -23.30 -6.48 -46.81
CA PHE A 253 -22.07 -6.33 -47.60
C PHE A 253 -22.01 -7.32 -48.76
N ARG A 254 -22.52 -8.55 -48.62
CA ARG A 254 -22.66 -9.48 -49.74
C ARG A 254 -23.65 -8.95 -50.76
N CYS A 255 -24.80 -8.42 -50.34
CA CYS A 255 -25.75 -7.76 -51.25
C CYS A 255 -25.14 -6.53 -51.93
N ALA A 256 -24.39 -5.69 -51.21
CA ALA A 256 -23.73 -4.52 -51.79
C ALA A 256 -22.66 -4.92 -52.82
N ARG A 257 -21.87 -5.97 -52.55
CA ARG A 257 -20.92 -6.55 -53.53
C ARG A 257 -21.63 -7.14 -54.74
N VAL A 258 -22.70 -7.91 -54.55
CA VAL A 258 -23.48 -8.51 -55.64
C VAL A 258 -24.12 -7.43 -56.51
N ARG A 259 -24.70 -6.38 -55.91
CA ARG A 259 -25.25 -5.22 -56.65
C ARG A 259 -24.18 -4.50 -57.46
N LYS A 260 -22.98 -4.27 -56.90
CA LYS A 260 -21.85 -3.70 -57.66
C LYS A 260 -21.40 -4.63 -58.80
N LYS A 261 -21.34 -5.95 -58.57
CA LYS A 261 -20.98 -6.94 -59.60
C LYS A 261 -22.00 -7.00 -60.74
N ILE A 262 -23.30 -6.99 -60.44
CA ILE A 262 -24.37 -6.92 -61.46
C ILE A 262 -24.28 -5.60 -62.25
N LYS A 263 -24.01 -4.47 -61.57
CA LYS A 263 -23.81 -3.19 -62.26
C LYS A 263 -22.63 -3.21 -63.23
N TRP A 264 -21.52 -3.86 -62.87
CA TRP A 264 -20.37 -4.04 -63.76
C TRP A 264 -20.67 -5.00 -64.91
N ASN A 265 -21.31 -6.14 -64.64
CA ASN A 265 -21.71 -7.09 -65.68
C ASN A 265 -22.71 -6.49 -66.68
N ASN A 266 -23.61 -5.60 -66.25
CA ASN A 266 -24.52 -4.89 -67.16
C ASN A 266 -23.81 -3.85 -68.03
N VAL A 267 -22.70 -3.28 -67.56
CA VAL A 267 -21.86 -2.38 -68.36
C VAL A 267 -21.08 -3.18 -69.42
N ASP A 268 -20.58 -4.38 -69.07
CA ASP A 268 -19.93 -5.29 -70.03
C ASP A 268 -20.91 -5.97 -71.01
N ASN A 269 -22.14 -6.28 -70.58
CA ASN A 269 -23.13 -6.92 -71.46
C ASN A 269 -23.69 -5.95 -72.51
N ASN A 270 -23.64 -4.63 -72.24
CA ASN A 270 -23.91 -3.61 -73.26
C ASN A 270 -22.80 -3.55 -74.34
N GLY A 271 -21.64 -4.17 -74.09
CA GLY A 271 -20.54 -4.33 -75.05
C GLY A 271 -20.57 -5.64 -75.85
N ASN A 272 -21.44 -6.60 -75.51
CA ASN A 272 -21.40 -7.97 -76.06
C ASN A 272 -22.69 -8.41 -76.80
N ILE A 273 -23.45 -7.48 -77.40
CA ILE A 273 -24.59 -7.81 -78.31
C ILE A 273 -24.11 -8.18 -79.74
N LEU A 274 -22.85 -8.57 -79.91
CA LEU A 274 -22.32 -9.05 -81.18
C LEU A 274 -21.36 -10.22 -80.95
N GLN A 275 -21.88 -11.37 -80.50
CA GLN A 275 -21.41 -12.68 -80.97
C GLN A 275 -22.31 -13.83 -80.53
N LEU A 276 -22.49 -14.75 -81.49
CA LEU A 276 -23.47 -15.80 -81.60
C LEU A 276 -23.25 -17.01 -80.66
N TYR A 277 -24.39 -17.62 -80.27
CA TYR A 277 -24.74 -19.05 -80.41
C TYR A 277 -23.68 -20.11 -80.03
N GLU A 278 -23.86 -20.78 -78.88
CA GLU A 278 -24.07 -22.24 -78.77
C GLU A 278 -24.20 -22.71 -77.30
N ILE A 279 -24.88 -23.84 -77.15
CA ILE A 279 -25.55 -24.43 -75.98
C ILE A 279 -24.57 -25.04 -74.95
N SER A 280 -24.85 -24.94 -73.64
CA SER A 280 -24.80 -26.09 -72.70
C SER A 280 -25.24 -25.74 -71.25
N ASN A 281 -26.01 -26.66 -70.68
CA ASN A 281 -26.63 -26.69 -69.35
C ASN A 281 -25.68 -26.46 -68.16
N GLY A 282 -26.19 -25.73 -67.15
CA GLY A 282 -25.62 -25.68 -65.81
C GLY A 282 -26.60 -25.10 -64.79
N ASN A 283 -27.30 -25.97 -64.05
CA ASN A 283 -28.21 -25.62 -62.97
C ASN A 283 -27.59 -24.62 -61.97
N PHE A 284 -28.11 -23.38 -61.94
CA PHE A 284 -27.84 -22.45 -60.84
C PHE A 284 -29.06 -22.39 -59.92
N ASN A 285 -28.87 -22.96 -58.72
CA ASN A 285 -29.83 -22.98 -57.64
C ASN A 285 -30.30 -21.56 -57.27
N ASN A 286 -31.61 -21.41 -57.24
CA ASN A 286 -32.35 -20.17 -57.21
C ASN A 286 -32.52 -19.68 -55.76
N ASN A 287 -31.62 -18.84 -55.24
CA ASN A 287 -31.87 -18.10 -53.99
C ASN A 287 -32.44 -16.72 -54.34
N LYS A 288 -33.77 -16.67 -54.51
CA LYS A 288 -34.56 -15.47 -54.79
C LYS A 288 -34.38 -14.42 -53.69
N CYS A 289 -33.74 -13.30 -54.02
CA CYS A 289 -33.98 -12.05 -53.31
C CYS A 289 -35.25 -11.42 -53.90
N HIS A 290 -36.29 -11.23 -53.09
CA HIS A 290 -37.47 -10.47 -53.51
C HIS A 290 -37.10 -8.99 -53.63
N ILE A 291 -37.11 -8.48 -54.86
CA ILE A 291 -36.93 -7.07 -55.18
C ILE A 291 -38.31 -6.51 -55.51
N LEU A 292 -38.81 -5.63 -54.64
CA LEU A 292 -39.98 -4.78 -54.95
C LEU A 292 -39.49 -3.59 -55.77
N TYR A 293 -39.97 -3.47 -57.01
CA TYR A 293 -39.85 -2.24 -57.79
C TYR A 293 -41.04 -1.35 -57.45
N ASN A 294 -40.76 -0.16 -56.90
CA ASN A 294 -41.70 0.95 -56.98
C ASN A 294 -41.51 1.63 -58.32
N THR A 295 -42.53 1.58 -59.16
CA THR A 295 -42.71 2.50 -60.29
C THR A 295 -43.96 3.31 -60.01
N SER A 296 -43.78 4.63 -59.98
CA SER A 296 -44.80 5.67 -60.02
C SER A 296 -45.72 5.54 -61.23
#